data_AF-A0A3B0XYN5-F1
#
_entry.id   AF-A0A3B0XYN5-F1
#
_cell.length_a   1.000
_cell.length_b   1.000
_cell.length_c   1.000
_cell.angle_alpha   90.00
_cell.angle_beta   90.00
_cell.angle_gamma   90.00
#
_symmetry.space_group_name_H-M   'P 1'
#
loop_
_entity.id
_entity.type
_entity.pdbx_description
1 polymer ?
#
loop_
_entity_poly.entity_id
_entity_poly.type
_entity_poly.pdbx_seq_one_letter_code
_entity_poly.pdbx_strand_id
1 'polypeptide(L)'
;MRARDIPNLITLGRIVLVGPVTWALLEDYYLLALVLFFVAGFSDALDGFLAKHYGWTSRLGALLDPLADKALLISCYAALAWNGILPFWLLGLVVLRDVVIVTGAVIYNYRVERLDAHPTLVSKLNTLLQILLVLLVLFNQATGYGD
;
A
#
# COMPACT_ATOMS: atom_id res chain seq x y z
N MET A 1 -24.87 11.67 -2.33
CA MET A 1 -23.61 11.08 -2.82
C MET A 1 -23.89 10.40 -4.14
N ARG A 2 -23.12 10.67 -5.20
CA ARG A 2 -23.34 10.01 -6.50
C ARG A 2 -22.65 8.64 -6.43
N ALA A 3 -23.18 7.61 -7.08
CA ALA A 3 -22.59 6.26 -7.08
C ALA A 3 -21.12 6.24 -7.57
N ARG A 4 -20.73 7.26 -8.36
CA ARG A 4 -19.37 7.49 -8.85
C ARG A 4 -18.34 7.83 -7.75
N ASP A 5 -18.78 8.22 -6.57
CA ASP A 5 -17.90 8.59 -5.45
C ASP A 5 -17.55 7.39 -4.56
N ILE A 6 -18.18 6.23 -4.78
CA ILE A 6 -17.97 5.01 -3.99
C ILE A 6 -16.49 4.58 -3.99
N PRO A 7 -15.78 4.49 -5.13
CA PRO A 7 -14.36 4.14 -5.12
C PRO A 7 -13.51 5.13 -4.32
N ASN A 8 -13.77 6.44 -4.47
CA ASN A 8 -13.03 7.46 -3.73
C ASN A 8 -13.26 7.37 -2.21
N LEU A 9 -14.48 7.00 -1.77
CA LEU A 9 -14.78 6.78 -0.35
C LEU A 9 -14.05 5.55 0.20
N ILE A 10 -13.91 4.50 -0.61
CA ILE A 10 -13.17 3.30 -0.22
C ILE A 10 -11.68 3.63 -0.08
N THR A 11 -11.09 4.34 -1.05
CA THR A 11 -9.70 4.82 -0.95
C THR A 11 -9.49 5.71 0.27
N LEU A 12 -10.43 6.62 0.58
CA LEU A 12 -10.37 7.45 1.78
C LEU A 12 -10.43 6.59 3.06
N GLY A 13 -11.32 5.59 3.08
CA GLY A 13 -11.39 4.60 4.16
C GLY A 13 -10.06 3.88 4.35
N ARG A 14 -9.37 3.52 3.27
CA ARG A 14 -8.05 2.90 3.31
C ARG A 14 -6.99 3.81 3.94
N ILE A 15 -6.98 5.10 3.57
CA ILE A 15 -6.09 6.08 4.20
C ILE A 15 -6.36 6.17 5.70
N VAL A 16 -7.62 6.17 6.12
CA VAL A 16 -7.98 6.17 7.54
C VAL A 16 -7.51 4.87 8.21
N LEU A 17 -7.63 3.71 7.56
CA LEU A 17 -7.19 2.41 8.08
C LEU A 17 -5.68 2.32 8.32
N VAL A 18 -4.86 3.14 7.66
CA VAL A 18 -3.40 3.20 7.91
C VAL A 18 -3.11 3.46 9.39
N GLY A 19 -3.86 4.37 10.03
CA GLY A 19 -3.68 4.71 11.45
C GLY A 19 -3.92 3.50 12.38
N PRO A 20 -5.11 2.88 12.37
CA PRO A 20 -5.40 1.68 13.14
C PRO A 20 -4.47 0.51 12.88
N VAL A 21 -4.08 0.26 11.61
CA VAL A 21 -3.11 -0.81 11.27
C VAL A 21 -1.76 -0.53 11.92
N THR A 22 -1.26 0.70 11.79
CA THR A 22 0.04 1.10 12.34
C THR A 22 0.02 1.07 13.87
N TRP A 23 -1.06 1.54 14.49
CA TRP A 23 -1.24 1.48 15.94
C TRP A 23 -1.29 0.03 16.44
N ALA A 24 -2.07 -0.83 15.80
CA ALA A 24 -2.15 -2.24 16.17
C ALA A 24 -0.79 -2.96 16.04
N LEU A 25 0.02 -2.59 15.05
CA LEU A 25 1.39 -3.08 14.92
C LEU A 25 2.28 -2.61 16.07
N LEU A 26 2.26 -1.32 16.40
CA LEU A 26 3.12 -0.75 17.45
C LEU A 26 2.78 -1.29 18.85
N GLU A 27 1.54 -1.71 19.10
CA GLU A 27 1.08 -2.32 20.35
C GLU A 27 1.13 -3.86 20.33
N ASP A 28 1.84 -4.47 19.36
CA ASP A 28 1.99 -5.92 19.22
C ASP A 28 0.66 -6.70 19.02
N TYR A 29 -0.43 -6.03 18.63
CA TYR A 29 -1.71 -6.65 18.29
C TYR A 29 -1.70 -7.20 16.85
N TYR A 30 -0.80 -8.16 16.59
CA TYR A 30 -0.54 -8.71 15.25
C TYR A 30 -1.76 -9.32 14.56
N LEU A 31 -2.64 -10.00 15.30
CA LEU A 31 -3.87 -10.55 14.73
C LEU A 31 -4.82 -9.44 14.25
N LEU A 32 -4.96 -8.37 15.04
CA LEU A 32 -5.77 -7.22 14.66
C LEU A 32 -5.16 -6.51 13.44
N ALA A 33 -3.85 -6.29 13.45
CA ALA A 33 -3.12 -5.72 12.32
C ALA A 33 -3.29 -6.55 11.03
N LEU A 34 -3.22 -7.88 11.12
CA LEU A 34 -3.44 -8.81 10.01
C LEU A 34 -4.86 -8.66 9.43
N VAL A 35 -5.88 -8.66 10.28
CA VAL A 35 -7.28 -8.51 9.84
C VAL A 35 -7.50 -7.14 9.19
N LEU A 36 -7.02 -6.06 9.81
CA LEU A 36 -7.17 -4.71 9.27
C LEU A 36 -6.42 -4.54 7.94
N PHE A 37 -5.21 -5.07 7.83
CA PHE A 37 -4.44 -5.06 6.59
C PHE A 37 -5.13 -5.85 5.48
N PHE A 38 -5.68 -7.02 5.80
CA PHE A 38 -6.45 -7.82 4.86
C PHE A 38 -7.72 -7.11 4.39
N VAL A 39 -8.47 -6.48 5.30
CA VAL A 39 -9.65 -5.67 4.97
C VAL A 39 -9.27 -4.50 4.07
N ALA A 40 -8.16 -3.82 4.36
CA ALA A 40 -7.66 -2.72 3.53
C ALA A 40 -7.31 -3.19 2.10
N GLY A 41 -6.57 -4.31 1.96
CA GLY A 41 -6.24 -4.87 0.65
C GLY A 41 -7.44 -5.42 -0.11
N PHE A 42 -8.41 -6.02 0.59
CA PHE A 42 -9.66 -6.47 -0.04
C PHE A 42 -10.51 -5.29 -0.54
N SER A 43 -10.51 -4.18 0.21
CA SER A 43 -11.22 -2.96 -0.19
C SER A 43 -10.67 -2.36 -1.48
N ASP A 44 -9.36 -2.48 -1.73
CA ASP A 44 -8.70 -2.10 -2.99
C ASP A 44 -9.08 -2.96 -4.18
N ALA A 45 -9.06 -4.27 -4.00
CA ALA A 45 -9.50 -5.16 -5.07
C ALA A 45 -10.97 -4.86 -5.47
N LEU A 46 -11.80 -4.53 -4.48
CA LEU A 46 -13.20 -4.22 -4.68
C LEU A 46 -13.41 -2.86 -5.37
N ASP A 47 -12.78 -1.78 -4.90
CA ASP A 47 -12.96 -0.46 -5.51
C ASP A 47 -12.40 -0.39 -6.94
N GLY A 48 -11.26 -1.01 -7.20
CA GLY A 48 -10.68 -1.15 -8.54
C GLY A 48 -11.57 -1.97 -9.47
N PHE A 49 -12.19 -3.04 -8.96
CA PHE A 49 -13.18 -3.81 -9.72
C PHE A 49 -14.42 -2.97 -10.05
N LEU A 50 -15.00 -2.27 -9.08
CA LEU A 50 -16.17 -1.40 -9.29
C LEU A 50 -15.85 -0.26 -10.27
N ALA A 51 -14.70 0.40 -10.12
CA ALA A 51 -14.28 1.49 -10.99
C ALA A 51 -14.12 1.02 -12.45
N LYS A 52 -13.54 -0.16 -12.67
CA LYS A 52 -13.36 -0.75 -14.00
C LYS A 52 -14.67 -1.24 -14.60
N HIS A 53 -15.55 -1.87 -13.80
CA HIS A 53 -16.81 -2.43 -14.27
C HIS A 53 -17.82 -1.34 -14.63
N TYR A 54 -17.93 -0.28 -13.82
CA TYR A 54 -18.90 0.80 -14.02
C TYR A 54 -18.33 2.05 -14.71
N GLY A 55 -17.03 2.04 -15.05
CA GLY A 55 -16.35 3.18 -15.67
C GLY A 55 -16.24 4.39 -14.76
N TRP A 56 -16.30 4.20 -13.44
CA TRP A 56 -16.27 5.27 -12.44
C TRP A 56 -14.83 5.67 -12.10
N THR A 57 -14.05 6.00 -13.12
CA THR A 57 -12.69 6.50 -12.94
C THR A 57 -12.71 8.00 -12.67
N SER A 58 -12.03 8.44 -11.62
CA SER A 58 -11.86 9.86 -11.30
C SER A 58 -10.38 10.20 -11.24
N ARG A 59 -10.00 11.40 -11.71
CA ARG A 59 -8.59 11.84 -11.70
C ARG A 59 -8.03 11.91 -10.27
N LEU A 60 -8.87 12.25 -9.29
CA LEU A 60 -8.51 12.28 -7.88
C LEU A 60 -8.32 10.86 -7.33
N GLY A 61 -9.28 9.95 -7.56
CA GLY A 61 -9.18 8.55 -7.13
C GLY A 61 -7.95 7.87 -7.71
N ALA A 62 -7.67 8.05 -9.00
CA ALA A 62 -6.48 7.50 -9.65
C ALA A 62 -5.14 7.99 -9.06
N LEU A 63 -5.13 9.14 -8.37
CA LEU A 63 -3.96 9.64 -7.65
C LEU A 63 -3.94 9.18 -6.19
N LEU A 64 -5.10 9.19 -5.52
CA LEU A 64 -5.24 8.83 -4.12
C LEU A 64 -5.01 7.34 -3.88
N ASP A 65 -5.37 6.49 -4.84
CA ASP A 65 -5.32 5.05 -4.72
C ASP A 65 -3.87 4.51 -4.57
N PRO A 66 -2.92 4.83 -5.48
CA PRO A 66 -1.51 4.51 -5.27
C PRO A 66 -0.89 5.15 -4.03
N LEU A 67 -1.43 6.30 -3.58
CA LEU A 67 -0.92 7.00 -2.40
C LEU A 67 -1.37 6.30 -1.11
N ALA A 68 -2.63 5.85 -1.06
CA ALA A 68 -3.19 5.09 0.06
C ALA A 68 -2.46 3.75 0.22
N ASP A 69 -2.22 3.03 -0.88
CA ASP A 69 -1.49 1.75 -0.86
C ASP A 69 -0.07 1.90 -0.36
N LYS A 70 0.65 2.91 -0.87
CA LYS A 70 2.01 3.19 -0.43
C LYS A 70 2.07 3.62 1.03
N ALA A 71 1.13 4.44 1.47
CA ALA A 71 1.05 4.86 2.86
C ALA A 71 0.85 3.65 3.78
N LEU A 72 -0.07 2.74 3.43
CA LEU A 72 -0.31 1.51 4.18
C LEU A 72 0.92 0.59 4.19
N LEU A 73 1.55 0.33 3.04
CA LEU A 73 2.73 -0.51 2.98
C LEU A 73 3.90 0.09 3.75
N ILE A 74 4.22 1.36 3.53
CA ILE A 74 5.34 2.02 4.20
C ILE A 74 5.10 2.06 5.72
N SER A 75 3.87 2.31 6.17
CA SER A 75 3.57 2.32 7.61
C SER A 75 3.71 0.93 8.24
N CYS A 76 3.29 -0.13 7.55
CA CYS A 76 3.51 -1.50 8.00
C CYS A 76 5.00 -1.83 8.11
N TYR A 77 5.81 -1.51 7.09
CA TYR A 77 7.25 -1.75 7.15
C TYR A 77 7.92 -0.93 8.25
N ALA A 78 7.49 0.31 8.45
CA ALA A 78 8.01 1.18 9.51
C ALA A 78 7.70 0.63 10.90
N ALA A 79 6.45 0.23 11.16
CA ALA A 79 6.05 -0.33 12.46
C ALA A 79 6.70 -1.70 12.72
N LEU A 80 6.76 -2.58 11.72
CA LEU A 80 7.45 -3.87 11.84
C LEU A 80 8.96 -3.70 12.06
N ALA A 81 9.58 -2.69 11.44
CA ALA A 81 10.98 -2.37 11.70
C ALA A 81 11.20 -1.78 13.10
N TRP A 82 10.26 -0.96 13.56
CA TRP A 82 10.27 -0.40 14.92
C TRP A 82 10.23 -1.48 16.00
N ASN A 83 9.41 -2.51 15.81
CA ASN A 83 9.32 -3.66 16.71
C ASN A 83 10.50 -4.65 16.55
N GLY A 84 11.48 -4.34 15.69
CA GLY A 84 12.64 -5.21 15.45
C GLY A 84 12.35 -6.48 14.64
N ILE A 85 11.15 -6.64 14.10
CA ILE A 85 10.75 -7.80 13.29
C ILE A 85 11.38 -7.73 11.90
N LEU A 86 11.39 -6.54 11.31
CA LEU A 86 12.06 -6.28 10.04
C LEU A 86 13.28 -5.40 10.26
N PRO A 87 14.35 -5.57 9.46
CA PRO A 87 15.50 -4.71 9.57
C PRO A 87 15.24 -3.35 8.90
N PHE A 88 15.70 -2.26 9.51
CA PHE A 88 15.55 -0.89 8.98
C PHE A 88 16.12 -0.71 7.57
N TRP A 89 17.14 -1.47 7.18
CA TRP A 89 17.69 -1.39 5.82
C TRP A 89 16.65 -1.80 4.76
N LEU A 90 15.74 -2.72 5.08
CA LEU A 90 14.70 -3.16 4.16
C LEU A 90 13.66 -2.05 3.95
N LEU A 91 13.21 -1.41 5.04
CA LEU A 91 12.38 -0.21 4.96
C LEU A 91 13.05 0.88 4.11
N GLY A 92 14.34 1.14 4.36
CA GLY A 92 15.13 2.11 3.61
C GLY A 92 15.16 1.80 2.11
N LEU A 93 15.35 0.54 1.71
CA LEU A 93 15.32 0.13 0.31
C LEU A 93 13.95 0.33 -0.35
N VAL A 94 12.86 -0.01 0.34
CA VAL A 94 11.50 0.18 -0.17
C VAL A 94 11.22 1.66 -0.43
N VAL A 95 11.51 2.52 0.54
CA VAL A 95 11.31 3.97 0.45
C VAL A 95 12.22 4.58 -0.63
N LEU A 96 13.50 4.23 -0.62
CA LEU A 96 14.48 4.76 -1.59
C LEU A 96 14.09 4.41 -3.03
N ARG A 97 13.70 3.15 -3.28
CA ARG A 97 13.25 2.69 -4.60
C ARG A 97 12.08 3.53 -5.09
N ASP A 98 11.11 3.79 -4.22
CA ASP A 98 9.93 4.56 -4.56
C ASP A 98 10.25 6.03 -4.85
N VAL A 99 11.13 6.64 -4.05
CA VAL A 99 11.62 8.00 -4.29
C VAL A 99 12.36 8.07 -5.63
N VAL A 100 13.27 7.13 -5.91
CA VAL A 100 14.03 7.10 -7.18
C VAL A 100 13.10 6.99 -8.38
N ILE A 101 12.08 6.13 -8.34
CA ILE A 101 11.13 5.97 -9.44
C ILE A 101 10.28 7.22 -9.63
N VAL A 102 9.74 7.79 -8.55
CA VAL A 102 8.89 8.99 -8.64
C VAL A 102 9.71 10.19 -9.12
N THR A 103 10.87 10.43 -8.52
CA THR A 103 11.75 11.54 -8.91
C THR A 103 12.27 11.36 -10.34
N GLY A 104 12.67 10.15 -10.73
CA GLY A 104 13.08 9.84 -12.10
C GLY A 104 11.97 10.08 -13.12
N ALA A 105 10.75 9.62 -12.82
CA ALA A 105 9.58 9.83 -13.68
C ALA A 105 9.23 11.32 -13.80
N VAL A 106 9.26 12.07 -12.70
CA VAL A 106 9.01 13.52 -12.70
C VAL A 106 10.06 14.25 -13.54
N ILE A 107 11.35 14.01 -13.28
CA ILE A 107 12.44 14.68 -14.01
C ILE A 107 12.33 14.41 -15.51
N TYR A 108 12.13 13.16 -15.92
CA TYR A 108 12.00 12.81 -17.33
C TYR A 108 10.77 13.46 -17.96
N ASN A 109 9.62 13.46 -17.27
CA ASN A 109 8.38 14.07 -17.77
C ASN A 109 8.53 15.57 -18.03
N TYR A 110 9.29 16.28 -17.18
CA TYR A 110 9.56 17.71 -17.33
C TYR A 110 10.69 18.04 -18.31
N ARG A 111 11.70 17.18 -18.46
CA ARG A 111 12.93 17.48 -19.21
C ARG A 111 12.98 16.89 -20.62
N VAL A 112 12.27 15.79 -20.88
CA VAL A 112 12.43 15.02 -22.13
C VAL A 112 11.11 14.98 -22.89
N GLU A 113 10.14 14.21 -22.38
CA GLU A 113 8.85 14.00 -23.03
C GLU A 113 7.83 13.55 -22.00
N ARG A 114 6.54 13.75 -22.27
CA ARG A 114 5.47 13.20 -21.45
C ARG A 114 5.58 11.68 -21.41
N LEU A 115 5.97 11.16 -20.25
CA LEU A 115 5.96 9.73 -19.97
C LEU A 115 4.54 9.20 -19.92
N ASP A 116 4.20 8.32 -20.85
CA ASP A 116 3.17 7.30 -20.64
C ASP A 116 3.77 6.18 -19.79
N ALA A 117 3.76 6.39 -18.48
CA ALA A 117 4.34 5.48 -17.51
C ALA A 117 3.52 4.18 -17.45
N HIS A 118 3.92 3.18 -18.22
CA HIS A 118 3.39 1.83 -18.09
C HIS A 118 4.11 1.08 -16.96
N PRO A 119 3.38 0.58 -15.95
CA PRO A 119 4.00 -0.17 -14.85
C PRO A 119 4.64 -1.45 -15.39
N THR A 120 5.95 -1.59 -15.19
CA THR A 120 6.72 -2.76 -15.60
C THR A 120 6.32 -3.99 -14.79
N LEU A 121 6.46 -5.18 -15.37
CA LEU A 121 6.21 -6.45 -14.66
C LEU A 121 7.06 -6.56 -13.40
N VAL A 122 8.31 -6.10 -13.45
CA VAL A 122 9.24 -6.07 -12.31
C VAL A 122 8.68 -5.22 -11.16
N SER A 123 8.11 -4.05 -11.46
CA SER A 123 7.48 -3.21 -10.44
C SER A 123 6.29 -3.90 -9.78
N LYS A 124 5.44 -4.56 -10.58
CA LYS A 124 4.26 -5.27 -10.08
C LYS A 124 4.64 -6.45 -9.20
N LEU A 125 5.63 -7.25 -9.64
CA LEU A 125 6.16 -8.37 -8.86
C LEU A 125 6.77 -7.90 -7.54
N ASN A 126 7.54 -6.81 -7.55
CA ASN A 126 8.12 -6.28 -6.32
C ASN A 126 7.04 -5.85 -5.31
N THR A 127 6.01 -5.13 -5.74
CA THR A 127 4.89 -4.75 -4.85
C THR A 127 4.14 -5.97 -4.34
N LEU A 128 3.90 -6.98 -5.19
CA LEU A 128 3.29 -8.24 -4.77
C LEU A 128 4.13 -8.94 -3.69
N LEU A 129 5.44 -9.05 -3.89
CA LEU A 129 6.35 -9.63 -2.91
C LEU A 129 6.37 -8.84 -1.60
N GLN A 130 6.28 -7.52 -1.65
CA GLN A 130 6.21 -6.68 -0.45
C GLN A 130 4.93 -6.91 0.35
N ILE A 131 3.79 -7.00 -0.33
CA ILE A 131 2.49 -7.33 0.29
C ILE A 131 2.53 -8.73 0.90
N LEU A 132 3.04 -9.71 0.15
CA LEU A 132 3.18 -11.08 0.65
C LEU A 132 4.10 -11.15 1.86
N LEU A 133 5.22 -10.42 1.86
CA LEU A 133 6.12 -10.38 3.02
C LEU A 133 5.38 -9.86 4.25
N VAL A 134 4.66 -8.73 4.14
CA VAL A 134 3.90 -8.18 5.27
C VAL A 134 2.85 -9.18 5.76
N LEU A 135 2.10 -9.80 4.86
CA LEU A 135 1.10 -10.80 5.21
C LEU A 135 1.72 -12.01 5.94
N LEU A 136 2.83 -12.55 5.43
CA LEU A 136 3.51 -13.70 6.02
C LEU A 136 4.09 -13.36 7.40
N VAL A 137 4.71 -12.18 7.55
CA VAL A 137 5.24 -11.71 8.83
C VAL A 137 4.12 -11.51 9.84
N LEU A 138 3.05 -10.83 9.46
CA LEU A 138 1.88 -10.64 10.33
C LEU A 138 1.24 -11.96 10.73
N PHE A 139 1.10 -12.90 9.78
CA PHE A 139 0.55 -14.22 10.05
C PHE A 139 1.42 -15.03 11.01
N ASN A 140 2.75 -15.03 10.79
CA ASN A 140 3.70 -15.69 11.69
C ASN A 140 3.60 -15.14 13.13
N GLN A 141 3.61 -13.80 13.28
CA GLN A 141 3.49 -13.17 14.59
C GLN A 141 2.12 -13.38 15.24
N ALA A 142 1.03 -13.36 14.47
CA ALA A 142 -0.32 -13.59 14.98
C ALA A 142 -0.55 -15.04 15.43
N THR A 143 0.16 -16.01 14.86
CA THR A 143 0.01 -17.43 15.19
C THR A 143 1.03 -17.91 16.23
N GLY A 144 1.97 -17.06 16.64
CA GLY A 144 2.99 -17.42 17.64
C GLY A 144 3.93 -18.53 17.18
N TYR A 145 4.09 -18.75 15.87
CA TYR A 145 4.89 -19.87 15.33
C TYR A 145 6.42 -19.63 15.42
N GLY A 146 6.85 -18.78 16.36
CA GLY A 146 8.24 -18.32 16.51
C GLY A 146 8.78 -18.29 17.94
N ASP A 147 8.00 -18.73 18.94
CA ASP A 147 8.46 -18.95 20.33
C ASP A 147 8.79 -20.43 20.59
#